data_AF-A0A960WU69-F1
#
_entry.id   AF-A0A960WU69-F1
#
_cell.length_a   1.000
_cell.length_b   1.000
_cell.length_c   1.000
_cell.angle_alpha   90.00
_cell.angle_beta   90.00
_cell.angle_gamma   90.00
#
_symmetry.space_group_name_H-M   'P 1'
#
loop_
_entity.id
_entity.type
_entity.pdbx_description
1 polymer ?
#
loop_
_entity_poly.entity_id
_entity_poly.type
_entity_poly.pdbx_seq_one_letter_code
_entity_poly.pdbx_strand_id
1 'polypeptide(L)'
;MLKGPTGCGKTRFVEHMAAKLGRPLVTVACNEDTTATDLLGRHLLVGGETVWSDGPVTRAVREGAILYLDEVAEARADAIVVIHPLTDYRRELFLDRTGETIVAPPEFMLVVSYNPGYQRSLRELKASTRQRFVGHGFGYPSEEIEIRIVSGETGIETATAAKLVAIARKIRHLTELSLIESVSTRLLVDAAKLIRQGLPPRFATTAAVAEPLTDDPDALKAIRQIIDLTL
;
A
#
# COMPACT_ATOMS: atom_id res chain seq x y z
N MET A 1 -7.44 7.95 -5.92
CA MET A 1 -7.47 7.33 -4.57
C MET A 1 -7.73 5.84 -4.71
N LEU A 2 -6.77 5.01 -4.29
CA LEU A 2 -6.86 3.55 -4.31
C LEU A 2 -7.29 3.05 -2.93
N LYS A 3 -8.33 2.21 -2.88
CA LYS A 3 -8.86 1.63 -1.64
C LYS A 3 -8.79 0.13 -1.75
N GLY A 4 -8.51 -0.59 -0.66
CA GLY A 4 -8.57 -2.05 -0.67
C GLY A 4 -7.72 -2.65 0.43
N PRO A 5 -7.82 -3.96 0.67
CA PRO A 5 -7.10 -4.60 1.76
C PRO A 5 -5.57 -4.56 1.56
N THR A 6 -4.81 -4.86 2.61
CA THR A 6 -3.35 -4.97 2.50
C THR A 6 -2.95 -6.07 1.52
N GLY A 7 -1.84 -5.86 0.82
CA GLY A 7 -1.22 -6.86 -0.06
C GLY A 7 -2.06 -7.29 -1.27
N CYS A 8 -3.01 -6.45 -1.74
CA CYS A 8 -3.79 -6.69 -2.96
C CYS A 8 -3.21 -6.05 -4.25
N GLY A 9 -2.03 -5.40 -4.16
CA GLY A 9 -1.32 -4.88 -5.33
C GLY A 9 -1.50 -3.39 -5.66
N LYS A 10 -2.05 -2.56 -4.75
CA LYS A 10 -2.22 -1.10 -4.95
C LYS A 10 -0.93 -0.39 -5.35
N THR A 11 0.13 -0.56 -4.55
CA THR A 11 1.45 0.05 -4.79
C THR A 11 2.01 -0.38 -6.14
N ARG A 12 1.98 -1.68 -6.44
CA ARG A 12 2.48 -2.25 -7.69
C ARG A 12 1.69 -1.80 -8.92
N PHE A 13 0.39 -1.55 -8.77
CA PHE A 13 -0.42 -0.92 -9.81
C PHE A 13 0.06 0.50 -10.12
N VAL A 14 0.38 1.30 -9.10
CA VAL A 14 0.89 2.67 -9.29
C VAL A 14 2.27 2.65 -9.96
N GLU A 15 3.17 1.76 -9.54
CA GLU A 15 4.47 1.54 -10.18
C GLU A 15 4.31 1.18 -11.67
N HIS A 16 3.42 0.23 -11.97
CA HIS A 16 3.12 -0.16 -13.35
C HIS A 16 2.59 1.01 -14.18
N MET A 17 1.69 1.82 -13.61
CA MET A 17 1.13 2.98 -14.30
C MET A 17 2.18 4.08 -14.51
N ALA A 18 3.06 4.33 -13.55
CA ALA A 18 4.16 5.27 -13.70
C ALA A 18 5.10 4.86 -14.85
N ALA A 19 5.50 3.58 -14.87
CA ALA A 19 6.31 3.03 -15.95
C ALA A 19 5.60 3.13 -17.32
N LYS A 20 4.31 2.75 -17.37
CA LYS A 20 3.50 2.79 -18.61
C LYS A 20 3.31 4.21 -19.14
N LEU A 21 3.21 5.20 -18.26
CA LEU A 21 3.04 6.61 -18.63
C LEU A 21 4.38 7.33 -18.87
N GLY A 22 5.53 6.67 -18.62
CA GLY A 22 6.85 7.29 -18.72
C GLY A 22 7.03 8.44 -17.73
N ARG A 23 6.45 8.34 -16.53
CA ARG A 23 6.48 9.38 -15.50
C ARG A 23 7.34 8.96 -14.31
N PRO A 24 8.16 9.86 -13.74
CA PRO A 24 8.80 9.59 -12.44
C PRO A 24 7.75 9.30 -11.37
N LEU A 25 8.07 8.40 -10.45
CA LEU A 25 7.22 8.07 -9.30
C LEU A 25 7.94 8.49 -8.01
N VAL A 26 7.31 9.38 -7.26
CA VAL A 26 7.74 9.75 -5.91
C VAL A 26 6.78 9.11 -4.93
N THR A 27 7.24 8.08 -4.23
CA THR A 27 6.46 7.38 -3.21
C THR A 27 6.80 7.88 -1.81
N VAL A 28 5.77 8.16 -1.02
CA VAL A 28 5.88 8.48 0.41
C VAL A 28 5.07 7.46 1.18
N ALA A 29 5.72 6.70 2.06
CA ALA A 29 5.04 5.86 3.03
C ALA A 29 4.62 6.72 4.22
N CYS A 30 3.32 6.99 4.35
CA CYS A 30 2.78 7.79 5.44
C CYS A 30 2.72 6.98 6.75
N ASN A 31 2.96 7.67 7.85
CA ASN A 31 2.83 7.15 9.21
C ASN A 31 2.40 8.28 10.16
N GLU A 32 2.17 7.95 11.43
CA GLU A 32 1.67 8.91 12.43
C GLU A 32 2.61 10.10 12.71
N ASP A 33 3.88 9.97 12.35
CA ASP A 33 4.90 11.02 12.52
C ASP A 33 5.10 11.84 11.25
N THR A 34 4.45 11.49 10.13
CA THR A 34 4.57 12.23 8.87
C THR A 34 3.95 13.61 9.03
N THR A 35 4.78 14.67 9.03
CA THR A 35 4.34 16.06 9.17
C THR A 35 4.27 16.80 7.83
N ALA A 36 3.65 17.99 7.83
CA ALA A 36 3.69 18.90 6.68
C ALA A 36 5.14 19.28 6.28
N THR A 37 6.04 19.43 7.25
CA THR A 37 7.45 19.80 6.99
C THR A 37 8.19 18.67 6.28
N ASP A 38 7.95 17.42 6.65
CA ASP A 38 8.58 16.27 5.99
C ASP A 38 8.13 16.15 4.53
N LEU A 39 6.89 16.53 4.23
CA LEU A 39 6.32 16.49 2.88
C LEU A 39 6.78 17.66 1.99
N LEU A 40 6.80 18.88 2.53
CA LEU A 40 7.12 20.10 1.78
C LEU A 40 8.61 20.37 1.66
N GLY A 41 9.37 20.10 2.71
CA GLY A 41 10.79 20.42 2.78
C GLY A 41 11.17 21.19 4.04
N ARG A 42 12.48 21.32 4.22
CA ARG A 42 13.07 21.93 5.42
C ARG A 42 14.41 22.58 5.09
N HIS A 43 14.81 23.53 5.93
CA HIS A 43 16.16 24.04 5.91
C HIS A 43 17.12 23.06 6.60
N LEU A 44 18.25 22.79 5.96
CA LEU A 44 19.34 21.97 6.46
C LEU A 44 20.58 22.85 6.67
N LEU A 45 21.36 22.54 7.70
CA LEU A 45 22.68 23.13 7.90
C LEU A 45 23.72 22.31 7.14
N VAL A 46 24.30 22.88 6.09
CA VAL A 46 25.35 22.26 5.28
C VAL A 46 26.55 23.18 5.28
N GLY A 47 27.66 22.75 5.85
CA GLY A 47 28.90 23.54 5.88
C GLY A 47 28.79 24.88 6.63
N GLY A 48 27.85 25.02 7.58
CA GLY A 48 27.60 26.27 8.31
C GLY A 48 26.60 27.21 7.64
N GLU A 49 26.09 26.86 6.45
CA GLU A 49 25.04 27.61 5.75
C GLU A 49 23.69 26.91 5.87
N THR A 50 22.63 27.72 5.92
CA THR A 50 21.24 27.25 5.96
C THR A 50 20.72 27.14 4.53
N VAL A 51 20.61 25.91 4.02
CA VAL A 51 20.17 25.61 2.64
C VAL A 51 18.78 24.98 2.66
N TRP A 52 17.90 25.40 1.76
CA TRP A 52 16.59 24.77 1.59
C TRP A 52 16.73 23.39 0.91
N SER A 53 16.03 22.39 1.44
CA SER A 53 15.92 21.06 0.85
C SER A 53 14.45 20.72 0.62
N ASP A 54 14.08 20.53 -0.65
CA ASP A 54 12.73 20.15 -1.02
C ASP A 54 12.33 18.79 -0.42
N GLY A 55 11.10 18.73 0.10
CA GLY A 55 10.46 17.49 0.49
C GLY A 55 9.94 16.70 -0.73
N PRO A 56 9.47 15.47 -0.53
CA PRO A 56 9.00 14.61 -1.61
C PRO A 56 7.81 15.21 -2.38
N VAL A 57 6.89 15.93 -1.71
CA VAL A 57 5.76 16.58 -2.40
C VAL A 57 6.25 17.69 -3.32
N THR A 58 7.13 18.54 -2.80
CA THR A 58 7.70 19.65 -3.56
C THR A 58 8.50 19.18 -4.76
N ARG A 59 9.37 18.17 -4.58
CA ARG A 59 10.11 17.55 -5.69
C ARG A 59 9.17 16.99 -6.75
N ALA A 60 8.15 16.22 -6.34
CA ALA A 60 7.20 15.64 -7.28
C ALA A 60 6.45 16.71 -8.09
N VAL A 61 6.07 17.82 -7.45
CA VAL A 61 5.42 18.96 -8.11
C VAL A 61 6.39 19.62 -9.10
N ARG A 62 7.62 19.94 -8.70
CA ARG A 62 8.62 20.57 -9.60
C ARG A 62 8.96 19.69 -10.80
N GLU A 63 9.06 18.38 -10.61
CA GLU A 63 9.44 17.42 -11.65
C GLU A 63 8.26 16.98 -12.54
N GLY A 64 7.02 17.37 -12.22
CA GLY A 64 5.82 16.86 -12.89
C GLY A 64 5.66 15.35 -12.75
N ALA A 65 6.07 14.81 -11.61
CA ALA A 65 6.04 13.39 -11.31
C ALA A 65 4.65 12.92 -10.86
N ILE A 66 4.48 11.59 -10.78
CA ILE A 66 3.41 10.98 -10.00
C ILE A 66 3.84 11.00 -8.54
N LEU A 67 3.13 11.76 -7.70
CA LEU A 67 3.25 11.67 -6.25
C LEU A 67 2.29 10.60 -5.74
N TYR A 68 2.84 9.58 -5.09
CA TYR A 68 2.08 8.52 -4.44
C TYR A 68 2.23 8.57 -2.93
N LEU A 69 1.15 8.89 -2.22
CA LEU A 69 1.08 8.84 -0.76
C LEU A 69 0.44 7.52 -0.34
N ASP A 70 1.29 6.57 0.08
CA ASP A 70 0.83 5.28 0.57
C ASP A 70 0.39 5.39 2.03
N GLU A 71 -0.71 4.72 2.36
CA GLU A 71 -1.33 4.75 3.70
C GLU A 71 -1.60 6.17 4.23
N VAL A 72 -2.09 7.06 3.36
CA VAL A 72 -2.29 8.50 3.68
C VAL A 72 -3.21 8.75 4.89
N ALA A 73 -4.02 7.75 5.29
CA ALA A 73 -4.86 7.82 6.48
C ALA A 73 -4.06 7.78 7.80
N GLU A 74 -2.84 7.24 7.78
CA GLU A 74 -1.93 7.18 8.94
C GLU A 74 -1.24 8.53 9.18
N ALA A 75 -1.11 9.35 8.13
CA ALA A 75 -0.49 10.67 8.23
C ALA A 75 -1.25 11.60 9.19
N ARG A 76 -0.52 12.56 9.75
CA ARG A 76 -1.12 13.60 10.58
C ARG A 76 -2.06 14.47 9.74
N ALA A 77 -3.08 15.03 10.41
CA ALA A 77 -4.04 15.90 9.74
C ALA A 77 -3.40 17.12 9.06
N ASP A 78 -2.34 17.69 9.64
CA ASP A 78 -1.58 18.80 9.05
C ASP A 78 -0.86 18.37 7.76
N ALA A 79 -0.34 17.14 7.69
CA ALA A 79 0.28 16.60 6.49
C ALA A 79 -0.75 16.33 5.38
N ILE A 80 -1.95 15.86 5.73
CA ILE A 80 -3.04 15.60 4.76
C ILE A 80 -3.58 16.89 4.13
N VAL A 81 -3.62 18.01 4.86
CA VAL A 81 -4.16 19.26 4.28
C VAL A 81 -3.18 19.93 3.29
N VAL A 82 -1.88 19.62 3.37
CA VAL A 82 -0.85 20.15 2.44
C VAL A 82 -1.17 19.84 0.98
N ILE A 83 -1.81 18.71 0.70
CA ILE A 83 -2.13 18.31 -0.68
C ILE A 83 -3.44 18.90 -1.20
N HIS A 84 -4.24 19.59 -0.37
CA HIS A 84 -5.53 20.14 -0.80
C HIS A 84 -5.39 21.17 -1.93
N PRO A 85 -4.45 22.14 -1.87
CA PRO A 85 -4.21 23.08 -2.97
C PRO A 85 -3.86 22.40 -4.30
N LEU A 86 -3.16 21.26 -4.26
CA LEU A 86 -2.79 20.46 -5.44
C LEU A 86 -3.97 19.73 -6.11
N THR A 87 -5.13 19.68 -5.44
CA THR A 87 -6.37 19.06 -5.94
C THR A 87 -7.43 20.08 -6.38
N ASP A 88 -7.18 21.37 -6.15
CA ASP A 88 -8.05 22.46 -6.59
C ASP A 88 -7.72 22.87 -8.03
N TYR A 89 -8.57 23.69 -8.67
CA TYR A 89 -8.38 24.14 -10.04
C TYR A 89 -7.05 24.91 -10.27
N ARG A 90 -6.51 25.53 -9.22
CA ARG A 90 -5.24 26.28 -9.27
C ARG A 90 -4.01 25.38 -9.31
N ARG A 91 -4.08 24.22 -8.64
CA ARG A 91 -2.96 23.27 -8.50
C ARG A 91 -1.64 23.93 -8.05
N GLU A 92 -1.69 24.80 -7.05
CA GLU A 92 -0.53 25.54 -6.54
C GLU A 92 -0.06 24.98 -5.19
N LEU A 93 1.25 24.97 -4.95
CA LEU A 93 1.89 24.60 -3.69
C LEU A 93 2.61 25.83 -3.11
N PHE A 94 2.16 26.31 -1.96
CA PHE A 94 2.84 27.40 -1.25
C PHE A 94 3.81 26.84 -0.21
N LEU A 95 5.07 27.25 -0.30
CA LEU A 95 6.15 26.90 0.63
C LEU A 95 6.35 28.07 1.60
N ASP A 96 5.71 27.99 2.76
CA ASP A 96 5.71 29.05 3.79
C ASP A 96 7.13 29.44 4.26
N ARG A 97 8.04 28.45 4.35
CA ARG A 97 9.43 28.65 4.79
C ARG A 97 10.29 29.42 3.79
N THR A 98 10.00 29.34 2.50
CA THR A 98 10.77 30.03 1.44
C THR A 98 10.00 31.23 0.86
N GLY A 99 8.69 31.33 1.13
CA GLY A 99 7.80 32.31 0.51
C GLY A 99 7.50 32.02 -0.97
N GLU A 100 7.84 30.83 -1.45
CA GLU A 100 7.69 30.43 -2.86
C GLU A 100 6.31 29.81 -3.12
N THR A 101 5.70 30.15 -4.25
CA THR A 101 4.52 29.44 -4.77
C THR A 101 4.90 28.69 -6.04
N ILE A 102 4.67 27.38 -6.06
CA ILE A 102 4.97 26.50 -7.20
C ILE A 102 3.66 26.06 -7.84
N VAL A 103 3.50 26.32 -9.13
CA VAL A 103 2.36 25.81 -9.90
C VAL A 103 2.67 24.39 -10.35
N ALA A 104 1.80 23.43 -10.02
CA ALA A 104 1.98 22.06 -10.44
C ALA A 104 1.79 21.95 -11.96
N PRO A 105 2.76 21.37 -12.69
CA PRO A 105 2.68 21.27 -14.13
C PRO A 105 1.57 20.29 -14.54
N PRO A 106 1.04 20.38 -15.77
CA PRO A 106 -0.03 19.50 -16.26
C PRO A 106 0.25 18.00 -16.04
N GLU A 107 1.51 17.61 -16.13
CA GLU A 107 2.05 16.26 -16.00
C GLU A 107 1.95 15.69 -14.59
N PHE A 108 1.97 16.55 -13.55
CA PHE A 108 1.91 16.12 -12.16
C PHE A 108 0.62 15.35 -11.89
N MET A 109 0.74 14.23 -11.18
CA MET A 109 -0.41 13.43 -10.75
C MET A 109 -0.32 13.13 -9.26
N LEU A 110 -1.45 13.26 -8.56
CA LEU A 110 -1.55 12.91 -7.15
C LEU A 110 -2.34 11.61 -6.98
N VAL A 111 -1.69 10.59 -6.44
CA VAL A 111 -2.28 9.30 -6.09
C VAL A 111 -2.14 9.10 -4.59
N VAL A 112 -3.22 8.60 -3.97
CA VAL A 112 -3.23 8.26 -2.54
C VAL A 112 -3.83 6.87 -2.37
N SER A 113 -3.36 6.10 -1.38
CA SER A 113 -3.97 4.83 -0.96
C SER A 113 -4.27 4.78 0.52
N TYR A 114 -5.28 3.98 0.87
CA TYR A 114 -5.53 3.58 2.26
C TYR A 114 -6.29 2.25 2.30
N ASN A 115 -6.25 1.59 3.46
CA ASN A 115 -6.89 0.29 3.69
C ASN A 115 -8.18 0.50 4.52
N PRO A 116 -9.38 0.56 3.88
CA PRO A 116 -10.62 0.71 4.64
C PRO A 116 -10.87 -0.52 5.53
N GLY A 117 -11.29 -0.30 6.77
CA GLY A 117 -11.60 -1.37 7.72
C GLY A 117 -10.41 -2.04 8.40
N TYR A 118 -9.17 -1.70 8.02
CA TYR A 118 -7.93 -2.13 8.69
C TYR A 118 -7.87 -1.64 10.15
N GLN A 119 -8.54 -0.52 10.41
CA GLN A 119 -8.45 0.18 11.67
C GLN A 119 -9.73 -0.04 12.50
N ARG A 120 -9.62 -0.82 13.58
CA ARG A 120 -10.50 -0.62 14.76
C ARG A 120 -10.25 0.76 15.43
N SER A 121 -9.30 1.54 14.92
CA SER A 121 -8.82 2.83 15.43
C SER A 121 -9.13 4.01 14.49
N LEU A 122 -10.22 4.74 14.76
CA LEU A 122 -10.43 6.21 14.69
C LEU A 122 -9.85 7.11 13.54
N ARG A 123 -9.02 6.65 12.60
CA ARG A 123 -8.32 7.50 11.61
C ARG A 123 -8.83 7.28 10.19
N GLU A 124 -10.12 7.55 10.00
CA GLU A 124 -10.67 7.65 8.65
C GLU A 124 -10.26 8.95 7.95
N LEU A 125 -10.06 8.89 6.63
CA LEU A 125 -9.94 10.10 5.84
C LEU A 125 -11.22 10.93 5.90
N LYS A 126 -11.10 12.19 6.33
CA LYS A 126 -12.19 13.17 6.37
C LYS A 126 -12.87 13.27 5.00
N ALA A 127 -14.19 13.49 5.01
CA ALA A 127 -14.98 13.63 3.78
C ALA A 127 -14.43 14.72 2.83
N SER A 128 -13.97 15.84 3.39
CA SER A 128 -13.34 16.94 2.64
C SER A 128 -12.07 16.55 1.88
N THR A 129 -11.35 15.53 2.34
CA THR A 129 -10.19 14.98 1.62
C THR A 129 -10.68 13.96 0.59
N ARG A 130 -11.59 13.05 0.95
CA ARG A 130 -12.09 12.01 0.04
C ARG A 130 -12.78 12.59 -1.21
N GLN A 131 -13.55 13.66 -1.06
CA GLN A 131 -14.31 14.30 -2.15
C GLN A 131 -13.41 15.06 -3.15
N ARG A 132 -12.09 15.12 -2.93
CA ARG A 132 -11.10 15.68 -3.86
C ARG A 132 -10.52 14.63 -4.82
N PHE A 133 -10.91 13.36 -4.69
CA PHE A 133 -10.32 12.27 -5.47
C PHE A 133 -11.35 11.42 -6.19
N VAL A 134 -11.00 11.00 -7.40
CA VAL A 134 -11.61 9.81 -8.03
C VAL A 134 -11.13 8.56 -7.29
N GLY A 135 -12.06 7.66 -6.96
CA GLY A 135 -11.81 6.45 -6.19
C GLY A 135 -11.80 5.19 -7.05
N HIS A 136 -10.85 4.28 -6.80
CA HIS A 136 -10.85 2.92 -7.33
C HIS A 136 -10.70 1.91 -6.20
N GLY A 137 -11.58 0.90 -6.16
CA GLY A 137 -11.57 -0.16 -5.16
C GLY A 137 -10.85 -1.41 -5.67
N PHE A 138 -9.87 -1.85 -4.91
CA PHE A 138 -9.18 -3.12 -5.05
C PHE A 138 -9.81 -4.15 -4.10
N GLY A 139 -10.06 -5.34 -4.62
CA GLY A 139 -10.21 -6.56 -3.84
C GLY A 139 -9.02 -7.48 -4.09
N TYR A 140 -9.03 -8.67 -3.49
CA TYR A 140 -8.16 -9.73 -3.97
C TYR A 140 -8.59 -10.18 -5.37
N PRO A 141 -7.65 -10.59 -6.24
CA PRO A 141 -7.98 -11.00 -7.60
C PRO A 141 -8.90 -12.22 -7.65
N SER A 142 -9.46 -12.51 -8.83
CA SER A 142 -10.10 -13.80 -9.07
C SER A 142 -9.08 -14.93 -8.90
N GLU A 143 -9.55 -16.14 -8.60
CA GLU A 143 -8.71 -17.32 -8.39
C GLU A 143 -7.72 -17.53 -9.54
N GLU A 144 -8.19 -17.48 -10.78
CA GLU A 144 -7.33 -17.63 -11.97
C GLU A 144 -6.24 -16.54 -12.07
N ILE A 145 -6.58 -15.28 -11.74
CA ILE A 145 -5.60 -14.19 -11.77
C ILE A 145 -4.61 -14.35 -10.61
N GLU A 146 -5.07 -14.68 -9.41
CA GLU A 146 -4.22 -14.81 -8.23
C GLU A 146 -3.24 -15.98 -8.37
N ILE A 147 -3.68 -17.11 -8.95
CA ILE A 147 -2.81 -18.24 -9.28
C ILE A 147 -1.68 -17.81 -10.22
N ARG A 148 -2.03 -17.07 -11.29
CA ARG A 148 -1.05 -16.54 -12.25
C ARG A 148 -0.09 -15.57 -11.61
N ILE A 149 -0.55 -14.72 -10.69
CA ILE A 149 0.31 -13.81 -9.94
C ILE A 149 1.28 -14.60 -9.06
N VAL A 150 0.79 -15.53 -8.22
CA VAL A 150 1.64 -16.30 -7.31
C VAL A 150 2.66 -17.12 -8.10
N SER A 151 2.23 -17.83 -9.13
CA SER A 151 3.13 -18.61 -9.99
C SER A 151 4.12 -17.71 -10.75
N GLY A 152 3.67 -16.61 -11.34
CA GLY A 152 4.52 -15.69 -12.10
C GLY A 152 5.56 -14.96 -11.25
N GLU A 153 5.19 -14.50 -10.05
CA GLU A 153 6.09 -13.78 -9.14
C GLU A 153 7.13 -14.70 -8.50
N THR A 154 6.81 -15.99 -8.34
CA THR A 154 7.64 -16.90 -7.56
C THR A 154 8.23 -18.04 -8.36
N GLY A 155 7.75 -18.36 -9.55
CA GLY A 155 8.21 -19.48 -10.37
C GLY A 155 7.81 -20.87 -9.86
N ILE A 156 6.89 -20.99 -8.91
CA ILE A 156 6.35 -22.29 -8.50
C ILE A 156 5.37 -22.85 -9.54
N GLU A 157 5.16 -24.16 -9.51
CA GLU A 157 4.18 -24.84 -10.36
C GLU A 157 2.75 -24.30 -10.13
N THR A 158 2.01 -24.13 -11.22
CA THR A 158 0.61 -23.65 -11.21
C THR A 158 -0.28 -24.47 -10.28
N ALA A 159 -0.06 -25.80 -10.20
CA ALA A 159 -0.80 -26.68 -9.31
C ALA A 159 -0.56 -26.34 -7.82
N THR A 160 0.68 -26.00 -7.46
CA THR A 160 1.01 -25.58 -6.08
C THR A 160 0.46 -24.20 -5.78
N ALA A 161 0.55 -23.25 -6.73
CA ALA A 161 -0.08 -21.94 -6.60
C ALA A 161 -1.60 -22.04 -6.43
N ALA A 162 -2.26 -22.93 -7.17
CA ALA A 162 -3.69 -23.21 -7.03
C ALA A 162 -4.06 -23.68 -5.62
N LYS A 163 -3.28 -24.58 -5.02
CA LYS A 163 -3.50 -25.01 -3.63
C LYS A 163 -3.35 -23.86 -2.63
N LEU A 164 -2.33 -23.01 -2.78
CA LEU A 164 -2.13 -21.84 -1.91
C LEU A 164 -3.30 -20.85 -2.03
N VAL A 165 -3.76 -20.57 -3.25
CA VAL A 165 -4.91 -19.69 -3.49
C VAL A 165 -6.20 -20.30 -2.93
N ALA A 166 -6.41 -21.61 -3.07
CA ALA A 166 -7.55 -22.30 -2.48
C ALA A 166 -7.56 -22.18 -0.94
N ILE A 167 -6.40 -22.31 -0.28
CA ILE A 167 -6.25 -22.07 1.16
C ILE A 167 -6.64 -20.63 1.50
N ALA A 168 -6.08 -19.64 0.78
CA ALA A 168 -6.38 -18.24 1.00
C ALA A 168 -7.88 -17.94 0.90
N ARG A 169 -8.53 -18.47 -0.15
CA ARG A 169 -9.98 -18.30 -0.38
C ARG A 169 -10.80 -18.91 0.76
N LYS A 170 -10.48 -20.14 1.19
CA LYS A 170 -11.14 -20.75 2.36
C LYS A 170 -11.01 -19.86 3.59
N ILE A 171 -9.81 -19.35 3.89
CA ILE A 171 -9.58 -18.50 5.07
C ILE A 171 -10.32 -17.16 4.95
N ARG A 172 -10.30 -16.52 3.78
CA ARG A 172 -11.04 -15.24 3.53
C ARG A 172 -12.56 -15.38 3.68
N HIS A 173 -13.10 -16.59 3.57
CA HIS A 173 -14.52 -16.88 3.74
C HIS A 173 -14.88 -17.32 5.17
N LEU A 174 -13.91 -17.48 6.08
CA LEU A 174 -14.17 -17.79 7.48
C LEU A 174 -14.62 -16.51 8.19
N THR A 175 -15.93 -16.33 8.32
CA THR A 175 -16.54 -15.23 9.07
C THR A 175 -16.61 -15.50 10.58
N GLU A 176 -16.45 -16.77 10.99
CA GLU A 176 -16.58 -17.21 12.39
C GLU A 176 -15.31 -16.97 13.20
N LEU A 177 -14.15 -17.07 12.54
CA LEU A 177 -12.89 -16.63 13.11
C LEU A 177 -12.92 -15.10 13.07
N SER A 178 -12.93 -14.44 14.21
CA SER A 178 -12.88 -12.98 14.31
C SER A 178 -11.51 -12.43 13.90
N LEU A 179 -11.03 -12.83 12.73
CA LEU A 179 -9.75 -12.41 12.15
C LEU A 179 -9.81 -10.91 11.93
N ILE A 180 -8.79 -10.23 12.44
CA ILE A 180 -8.62 -8.79 12.26
C ILE A 180 -8.25 -8.50 10.79
N GLU A 181 -7.50 -9.42 10.18
CA GLU A 181 -7.01 -9.31 8.81
C GLU A 181 -7.40 -10.52 7.97
N SER A 182 -7.44 -10.33 6.66
CA SER A 182 -7.64 -11.44 5.72
C SER A 182 -6.32 -11.83 5.05
N VAL A 183 -6.20 -13.08 4.63
CA VAL A 183 -4.99 -13.58 3.94
C VAL A 183 -4.71 -12.76 2.67
N SER A 184 -3.62 -12.02 2.67
CA SER A 184 -3.23 -11.21 1.52
C SER A 184 -2.53 -12.02 0.44
N THR A 185 -2.56 -11.54 -0.82
CA THR A 185 -1.79 -12.15 -1.92
C THR A 185 -0.28 -12.11 -1.64
N ARG A 186 0.20 -11.13 -0.85
CA ARG A 186 1.60 -11.07 -0.38
C ARG A 186 1.99 -12.31 0.42
N LEU A 187 1.16 -12.75 1.38
CA LEU A 187 1.44 -13.94 2.17
C LEU A 187 1.52 -15.21 1.31
N LEU A 188 0.72 -15.28 0.23
CA LEU A 188 0.78 -16.40 -0.72
C LEU A 188 2.08 -16.39 -1.52
N VAL A 189 2.55 -15.20 -1.93
CA VAL A 189 3.85 -15.03 -2.58
C VAL A 189 4.98 -15.45 -1.64
N ASP A 190 4.90 -15.10 -0.35
CA ASP A 190 5.92 -15.47 0.63
C ASP A 190 5.93 -16.99 0.89
N ALA A 191 4.75 -17.61 1.07
CA ALA A 191 4.63 -19.07 1.17
C ALA A 191 5.21 -19.78 -0.06
N ALA A 192 4.88 -19.29 -1.26
CA ALA A 192 5.38 -19.83 -2.52
C ALA A 192 6.91 -19.69 -2.66
N LYS A 193 7.50 -18.56 -2.23
CA LYS A 193 8.96 -18.38 -2.21
C LYS A 193 9.64 -19.39 -1.29
N LEU A 194 9.08 -19.63 -0.09
CA LEU A 194 9.61 -20.62 0.85
C LEU A 194 9.54 -22.04 0.26
N ILE A 195 8.42 -22.40 -0.38
CA ILE A 195 8.26 -23.69 -1.08
C ILE A 195 9.30 -23.85 -2.19
N ARG A 196 9.52 -22.80 -3.00
CA ARG A 196 10.52 -22.82 -4.06
C ARG A 196 11.94 -23.03 -3.53
N GLN A 197 12.23 -22.56 -2.32
CA GLN A 197 13.52 -22.78 -1.66
C GLN A 197 13.66 -24.18 -1.05
N GLY A 198 12.65 -25.04 -1.17
CA GLY A 198 12.67 -26.43 -0.72
C GLY A 198 12.02 -26.68 0.63
N LEU A 199 11.37 -25.68 1.24
CA LEU A 199 10.63 -25.92 2.48
C LEU A 199 9.38 -26.78 2.20
N PRO A 200 9.03 -27.72 3.09
CA PRO A 200 7.79 -28.48 2.96
C PRO A 200 6.56 -27.56 2.86
N PRO A 201 5.62 -27.80 1.92
CA PRO A 201 4.49 -26.89 1.66
C PRO A 201 3.65 -26.55 2.89
N ARG A 202 3.38 -27.53 3.75
CA ARG A 202 2.62 -27.31 4.98
C ARG A 202 3.34 -26.34 5.92
N PHE A 203 4.62 -26.60 6.17
CA PHE A 203 5.45 -25.76 7.04
C PHE A 203 5.58 -24.33 6.49
N ALA A 204 5.89 -24.20 5.19
CA ALA A 204 6.00 -22.90 4.52
C ALA A 204 4.70 -22.10 4.59
N THR A 205 3.56 -22.75 4.37
CA THR A 205 2.25 -22.09 4.41
C THR A 205 1.85 -21.72 5.84
N THR A 206 2.12 -22.57 6.82
CA THR A 206 1.89 -22.21 8.23
C THR A 206 2.71 -20.98 8.62
N ALA A 207 4.02 -20.99 8.34
CA ALA A 207 4.92 -19.92 8.71
C ALA A 207 4.60 -18.58 8.00
N ALA A 208 4.23 -18.61 6.72
CA ALA A 208 4.00 -17.39 5.94
C ALA A 208 2.54 -16.92 5.92
N VAL A 209 1.57 -17.80 6.21
CA VAL A 209 0.14 -17.45 6.15
C VAL A 209 -0.52 -17.51 7.53
N ALA A 210 -0.32 -18.59 8.28
CA ALA A 210 -1.07 -18.80 9.53
C ALA A 210 -0.52 -17.95 10.68
N GLU A 211 0.80 -18.03 10.94
CA GLU A 211 1.44 -17.29 12.05
C GLU A 211 1.26 -15.78 11.93
N PRO A 212 1.41 -15.13 10.76
CA PRO A 212 1.25 -13.67 10.68
C PRO A 212 -0.20 -13.19 10.78
N LEU A 213 -1.18 -14.08 10.62
CA LEU A 213 -2.59 -13.68 10.55
C LEU A 213 -3.24 -13.58 11.93
N THR A 214 -2.77 -14.36 12.90
CA THR A 214 -3.38 -14.40 14.23
C THR A 214 -2.47 -15.04 15.29
N ASP A 215 -2.47 -14.45 16.48
CA ASP A 215 -1.90 -15.03 17.69
C ASP A 215 -2.93 -15.86 18.49
N ASP A 216 -4.21 -15.90 18.07
CA ASP A 216 -5.25 -16.67 18.74
C ASP A 216 -5.05 -18.18 18.50
N PRO A 217 -4.84 -19.00 19.55
CA PRO A 217 -4.51 -20.41 19.37
C PRO A 217 -5.59 -21.23 18.66
N ASP A 218 -6.87 -20.89 18.86
CA ASP A 218 -8.00 -21.60 18.25
C ASP A 218 -8.13 -21.26 16.76
N ALA A 219 -8.02 -19.98 16.41
CA ALA A 219 -7.98 -19.54 15.03
C ALA A 219 -6.75 -20.09 14.28
N LEU A 220 -5.57 -20.10 14.93
CA LEU A 220 -4.37 -20.66 14.36
C LEU A 220 -4.53 -22.17 14.09
N LYS A 221 -5.12 -22.91 15.03
CA LYS A 221 -5.43 -24.33 14.87
C LYS A 221 -6.39 -24.57 13.70
N ALA A 222 -7.44 -23.76 13.57
CA ALA A 222 -8.40 -23.86 12.47
C ALA A 222 -7.73 -23.60 11.11
N ILE A 223 -6.88 -22.57 11.01
CA ILE A 223 -6.13 -22.25 9.79
C ILE A 223 -5.16 -23.39 9.44
N ARG A 224 -4.43 -23.94 10.41
CA ARG A 224 -3.53 -25.09 10.20
C ARG A 224 -4.28 -26.32 9.68
N GLN A 225 -5.47 -26.61 10.20
CA GLN A 225 -6.31 -27.70 9.67
C GLN A 225 -6.68 -27.48 8.19
N ILE A 226 -6.99 -26.24 7.78
CA ILE A 226 -7.27 -25.93 6.38
C ILE A 226 -6.05 -26.16 5.48
N ILE A 227 -4.87 -25.79 5.97
CA ILE A 227 -3.60 -26.04 5.29
C ILE A 227 -3.37 -27.54 5.11
N ASP A 228 -3.49 -28.32 6.19
CA ASP A 228 -3.26 -29.77 6.19
C ASP A 228 -4.23 -30.54 5.27
N LEU A 229 -5.49 -30.10 5.19
CA LEU A 229 -6.49 -30.71 4.31
C LEU A 229 -6.28 -30.37 2.83
N THR A 230 -5.47 -29.36 2.50
CA THR A 230 -5.31 -28.88 1.12
C THR A 230 -3.94 -29.24 0.53
N LEU A 231 -2.89 -29.39 1.34
CA LEU A 231 -1.51 -29.67 0.90
C LEU A 231 -1.08 -31.13 1.05
#